data_AF-A0A2G6J0J7-F1
#
_entry.id   AF-A0A2G6J0J7-F1
#
_cell.length_a   1.000
_cell.length_b   1.000
_cell.length_c   1.000
_cell.angle_alpha   90.00
_cell.angle_beta   90.00
_cell.angle_gamma   90.00
#
_symmetry.space_group_name_H-M   'P 1'
#
loop_
_entity.id
_entity.type
_entity.pdbx_description
1 polymer ?
#
loop_
_entity_poly.entity_id
_entity_poly.type
_entity_poly.pdbx_seq_one_letter_code
_entity_poly.pdbx_strand_id
1 'polypeptide(L)'
;MRRHRRLIALRGDGPTTAAQAARVVAKLPPEAVLWVGDAQRAPAGVTTTTHVGARRLLGGAWDAVVLDLHGGPRPDALGACHGFVWGGGALILRLPPVDDGGAAGQERLAVLPYGPADVGRRYRDRFERALARAALTAPSPLEPAPHAVAGSPDQ
;
A
#
# COMPACT_ATOMS: atom_id res chain seq x y z
N MET A 1 -4.00 -9.61 -23.95
CA MET A 1 -3.53 -10.21 -22.66
C MET A 1 -4.12 -9.40 -21.52
N ARG A 2 -4.83 -10.02 -20.56
CA ARG A 2 -5.36 -9.29 -19.39
C ARG A 2 -4.22 -8.97 -18.43
N ARG A 3 -3.87 -7.70 -18.29
CA ARG A 3 -2.82 -7.23 -17.37
C ARG A 3 -3.44 -6.92 -16.01
N HIS A 4 -3.70 -7.96 -15.23
CA HIS A 4 -4.30 -7.83 -13.90
C HIS A 4 -3.37 -7.10 -12.93
N ARG A 5 -3.92 -6.24 -12.07
CA ARG A 5 -3.21 -5.67 -10.93
C ARG A 5 -3.09 -6.75 -9.85
N ARG A 6 -1.85 -7.00 -9.42
CA ARG A 6 -1.56 -7.97 -8.36
C ARG A 6 -1.78 -7.32 -6.99
N LEU A 7 -2.23 -8.12 -6.02
CA LEU A 7 -2.29 -7.74 -4.62
C LEU A 7 -1.36 -8.64 -3.82
N ILE A 8 -0.38 -8.07 -3.14
CA ILE A 8 0.56 -8.78 -2.26
C ILE A 8 0.30 -8.27 -0.84
N ALA A 9 0.16 -9.18 0.12
CA ALA A 9 0.01 -8.84 1.52
C ALA A 9 1.19 -9.41 2.32
N LEU A 10 1.91 -8.53 3.02
CA LEU A 10 3.04 -8.86 3.87
C LEU A 10 2.63 -8.61 5.32
N ARG A 11 2.69 -9.64 6.16
CA ARG A 11 2.36 -9.53 7.58
C ARG A 11 3.57 -9.77 8.46
N GLY A 12 3.71 -8.94 9.49
CA GLY A 12 4.81 -9.02 10.45
C GLY A 12 5.01 -7.68 11.13
N ASP A 13 6.19 -7.46 11.70
CA ASP A 13 6.59 -6.15 12.18
C ASP A 13 6.97 -5.19 11.03
N GLY A 14 7.00 -3.89 11.35
CA GLY A 14 7.31 -2.83 10.40
C GLY A 14 8.63 -3.01 9.64
N PRO A 15 9.77 -3.24 10.33
CA PRO A 15 11.05 -3.58 9.70
C PRO A 15 11.00 -4.81 8.79
N THR A 16 10.44 -5.94 9.27
CA THR A 16 10.40 -7.20 8.51
C THR A 16 9.60 -7.06 7.22
N THR A 17 8.41 -6.48 7.31
CA THR A 17 7.55 -6.26 6.13
C THR A 17 8.15 -5.23 5.17
N ALA A 18 8.89 -4.24 5.66
CA ALA A 18 9.62 -3.30 4.81
C ALA A 18 10.74 -4.00 4.02
N ALA A 19 11.55 -4.83 4.69
CA ALA A 19 12.59 -5.61 4.02
C ALA A 19 12.01 -6.59 2.99
N GLN A 20 10.87 -7.23 3.29
CA GLN A 20 10.15 -8.06 2.33
C GLN A 20 9.66 -7.25 1.11
N ALA A 21 9.04 -6.08 1.34
CA ALA A 21 8.57 -5.22 0.26
C ALA A 21 9.72 -4.73 -0.62
N ALA A 22 10.86 -4.36 -0.02
CA ALA A 22 12.07 -3.97 -0.74
C ALA A 22 12.56 -5.09 -1.66
N ARG A 23 12.56 -6.35 -1.21
CA ARG A 23 12.90 -7.51 -2.06
C ARG A 23 11.93 -7.71 -3.22
N VAL A 24 10.64 -7.47 -3.00
CA VAL A 24 9.61 -7.58 -4.05
C VAL A 24 9.83 -6.53 -5.14
N VAL A 25 10.26 -5.32 -4.80
CA VAL A 25 10.46 -4.24 -5.79
C VAL A 25 11.90 -4.11 -6.28
N ALA A 26 12.82 -4.96 -5.85
CA ALA A 26 14.27 -4.80 -6.05
C ALA A 26 14.73 -4.76 -7.52
N LYS A 27 13.92 -5.26 -8.46
CA LYS A 27 14.22 -5.24 -9.91
C LYS A 27 13.56 -4.07 -10.65
N LEU A 28 12.71 -3.31 -9.97
CA LEU A 28 12.06 -2.14 -10.55
C LEU A 28 12.99 -0.92 -10.41
N PRO A 29 12.98 0.00 -11.38
CA PRO A 29 13.66 1.27 -11.21
C PRO A 29 12.99 2.09 -10.08
N PRO A 30 13.73 2.84 -9.27
CA PRO A 30 13.19 3.50 -8.08
C PRO A 30 12.01 4.45 -8.36
N GLU A 31 12.00 5.12 -9.51
CA GLU A 31 10.95 6.01 -9.96
C GLU A 31 9.63 5.29 -10.31
N ALA A 32 9.69 3.99 -10.63
CA ALA A 32 8.51 3.17 -10.89
C ALA A 32 7.87 2.60 -9.61
N VAL A 33 8.39 2.96 -8.43
CA VAL A 33 7.89 2.54 -7.13
C VAL A 33 7.42 3.73 -6.31
N LEU A 34 6.20 3.62 -5.76
CA LEU A 34 5.69 4.56 -4.77
C LEU A 34 5.64 3.90 -3.39
N TRP A 35 6.24 4.55 -2.39
CA TRP A 35 6.20 4.11 -1.00
C TRP A 35 5.35 5.05 -0.14
N VAL A 36 4.23 4.53 0.37
CA VAL A 36 3.24 5.29 1.15
C VAL A 36 3.33 4.89 2.63
N GLY A 37 3.80 5.81 3.47
CA GLY A 37 3.97 5.59 4.90
C GLY A 37 5.28 6.18 5.44
N ASP A 38 5.99 5.41 6.26
CA ASP A 38 7.29 5.81 6.80
C ASP A 38 8.37 5.77 5.70
N ALA A 39 8.87 6.95 5.33
CA ALA A 39 9.91 7.12 4.33
C ALA A 39 11.26 6.49 4.73
N GLN A 40 11.55 6.38 6.03
CA GLN A 40 12.79 5.76 6.53
C GLN A 40 12.84 4.25 6.25
N ARG A 41 11.70 3.64 5.90
CA ARG A 41 11.58 2.23 5.54
C ARG A 41 11.70 1.98 4.04
N ALA A 42 11.70 3.03 3.22
CA ALA A 42 11.80 2.91 1.78
C ALA A 42 13.25 2.66 1.33
N PRO A 43 13.47 1.91 0.24
CA PRO A 43 14.76 1.88 -0.43
C PRO A 43 15.20 3.26 -0.91
N ALA A 44 16.50 3.49 -1.03
CA ALA A 44 17.05 4.75 -1.52
C ALA A 44 16.56 5.07 -2.94
N GLY A 45 16.23 6.34 -3.19
CA GLY A 45 15.77 6.83 -4.50
C GLY A 45 14.30 6.56 -4.82
N VAL A 46 13.60 5.74 -4.03
CA VAL A 46 12.17 5.47 -4.22
C VAL A 46 11.35 6.71 -3.87
N THR A 47 10.32 6.99 -4.66
CA THR A 47 9.39 8.09 -4.36
C THR A 47 8.60 7.76 -3.10
N THR A 48 8.60 8.67 -2.11
CA THR A 48 7.89 8.46 -0.84
C THR A 48 6.81 9.51 -0.62
N THR A 49 5.75 9.13 0.08
CA THR A 49 4.70 10.06 0.53
C THR A 49 4.04 9.55 1.80
N THR A 50 3.39 10.45 2.53
CA THR A 50 2.55 10.07 3.66
C THR A 50 1.20 9.54 3.17
N HIS A 51 0.43 8.85 4.02
CA HIS A 51 -0.93 8.42 3.69
C HIS A 51 -1.84 9.57 3.23
N VAL A 52 -1.70 10.75 3.83
CA VAL A 52 -2.47 11.94 3.47
C VAL A 52 -1.94 12.56 2.18
N GLY A 53 -0.61 12.56 2.01
CA GLY A 53 0.07 13.06 0.82
C GLY A 53 -0.24 12.26 -0.44
N ALA A 54 -0.59 10.97 -0.31
CA ALA A 54 -0.94 10.11 -1.44
C ALA A 54 -2.04 10.72 -2.34
N ARG A 55 -3.00 11.47 -1.79
CA ARG A 55 -4.06 12.14 -2.58
C ARG A 55 -3.54 13.23 -3.51
N ARG A 56 -2.35 13.79 -3.26
CA ARG A 56 -1.72 14.80 -4.14
C ARG A 56 -1.08 14.18 -5.38
N LEU A 57 -0.96 12.86 -5.40
CA LEU A 57 -0.36 12.08 -6.48
C LEU A 57 -1.43 11.49 -7.43
N LEU A 58 -2.69 11.95 -7.32
CA LEU A 58 -3.75 11.60 -8.25
C LEU A 58 -3.36 11.95 -9.68
N GLY A 59 -3.61 11.03 -10.61
CA GLY A 59 -3.16 11.11 -12.01
C GLY A 59 -1.81 10.44 -12.27
N GLY A 60 -1.02 10.15 -11.23
CA GLY A 60 0.20 9.35 -11.35
C GLY A 60 -0.09 7.85 -11.42
N ALA A 61 0.87 7.09 -11.97
CA ALA A 61 0.84 5.65 -11.98
C ALA A 61 2.25 5.04 -11.88
N TRP A 62 2.34 3.90 -11.20
CA TRP A 62 3.56 3.20 -10.83
C TRP A 62 3.42 1.69 -11.10
N ASP A 63 4.55 1.02 -11.27
CA ASP A 63 4.61 -0.43 -11.41
C ASP A 63 4.35 -1.13 -10.08
N ALA A 64 4.79 -0.51 -8.99
CA ALA A 64 4.51 -0.98 -7.64
C ALA A 64 4.14 0.16 -6.70
N VAL A 65 3.12 -0.06 -5.88
CA VAL A 65 2.77 0.82 -4.77
C VAL A 65 2.85 0.04 -3.46
N VAL A 66 3.73 0.45 -2.57
CA VAL A 66 3.89 -0.12 -1.23
C VAL A 66 3.10 0.76 -0.26
N LEU A 67 2.10 0.20 0.42
CA LEU A 67 1.25 0.89 1.37
C LEU A 67 1.43 0.33 2.78
N ASP A 68 1.92 1.16 3.70
CA ASP A 68 2.05 0.82 5.11
C ASP A 68 0.71 0.93 5.84
N LEU A 69 0.21 -0.16 6.43
CA LEU A 69 -1.04 -0.19 7.20
C LEU A 69 -0.81 -0.67 8.64
N HIS A 70 0.42 -0.64 9.16
CA HIS A 70 0.71 -0.96 10.57
C HIS A 70 -0.03 -0.04 11.54
N GLY A 71 -0.24 1.22 11.15
CA GLY A 71 -1.06 2.17 11.90
C GLY A 71 -2.58 1.94 11.77
N GLY A 72 -3.01 0.79 11.25
CA GLY A 72 -4.40 0.40 11.03
C GLY A 72 -4.92 0.64 9.61
N PRO A 73 -6.04 0.00 9.23
CA PRO A 73 -6.64 0.13 7.91
C PRO A 73 -7.00 1.59 7.56
N ARG A 74 -6.73 1.99 6.32
CA ARG A 74 -7.01 3.34 5.80
C ARG A 74 -7.75 3.28 4.45
N PRO A 75 -9.08 3.46 4.43
CA PRO A 75 -9.88 3.25 3.21
C PRO A 75 -9.55 4.23 2.09
N ASP A 76 -9.31 5.49 2.46
CA ASP A 76 -8.96 6.58 1.54
C ASP A 76 -7.59 6.35 0.88
N ALA A 77 -6.57 6.03 1.67
CA ALA A 77 -5.24 5.71 1.16
C ALA A 77 -5.25 4.44 0.32
N LEU A 78 -5.97 3.40 0.74
CA LEU A 78 -6.11 2.15 -0.02
C LEU A 78 -6.76 2.40 -1.38
N GLY A 79 -7.84 3.19 -1.43
CA GLY A 79 -8.54 3.53 -2.67
C GLY A 79 -7.66 4.30 -3.65
N ALA A 80 -6.93 5.31 -3.15
CA ALA A 80 -5.98 6.09 -3.96
C ALA A 80 -4.84 5.20 -4.49
N CYS A 81 -4.17 4.45 -3.59
CA CYS A 81 -3.03 3.59 -3.94
C CYS A 81 -3.39 2.48 -4.92
N HIS A 82 -4.59 1.91 -4.83
CA HIS A 82 -5.05 0.94 -5.82
C HIS A 82 -5.20 1.57 -7.22
N GLY A 83 -5.63 2.83 -7.30
CA GLY A 83 -5.75 3.57 -8.56
C GLY A 83 -4.43 3.88 -9.25
N PHE A 84 -3.36 3.98 -8.46
CA PHE A 84 -1.99 4.28 -8.90
C PHE A 84 -1.25 3.12 -9.55
N VAL A 85 -1.78 1.90 -9.52
CA VAL A 85 -1.07 0.72 -10.02
C VAL A 85 -1.36 0.53 -11.51
N TRP A 86 -0.32 0.47 -12.34
CA TRP A 86 -0.45 0.12 -13.75
C TRP A 86 -1.09 -1.26 -13.94
N GLY A 87 -1.73 -1.48 -15.10
CA GLY A 87 -2.17 -2.82 -15.47
C GLY A 87 -0.96 -3.75 -15.59
N GLY A 88 -0.92 -4.80 -14.77
CA GLY A 88 0.24 -5.71 -14.64
C GLY A 88 1.19 -5.36 -13.49
N GLY A 89 1.01 -4.21 -12.84
CA GLY A 89 1.75 -3.83 -11.63
C GLY A 89 1.25 -4.54 -10.36
N ALA A 90 1.70 -4.07 -9.20
CA ALA A 90 1.30 -4.62 -7.90
C ALA A 90 1.00 -3.56 -6.83
N LEU A 91 -0.06 -3.79 -6.06
CA LEU A 91 -0.28 -3.16 -4.77
C LEU A 91 0.28 -4.08 -3.67
N ILE A 92 1.21 -3.56 -2.87
CA ILE A 92 1.87 -4.30 -1.78
C ILE A 92 1.42 -3.69 -0.46
N LEU A 93 0.66 -4.45 0.32
CA LEU A 93 0.20 -4.05 1.65
C LEU A 93 1.17 -4.54 2.71
N ARG A 94 1.68 -3.65 3.55
CA ARG A 94 2.45 -3.97 4.75
C ARG A 94 1.52 -3.89 5.96
N LEU A 95 1.27 -5.02 6.60
CA LEU A 95 0.25 -5.19 7.63
C LEU A 95 0.87 -5.71 8.93
N PRO A 96 0.28 -5.36 10.09
CA PRO A 96 0.69 -5.96 11.35
C PRO A 96 0.33 -7.46 11.38
N PRO A 97 0.81 -8.22 12.38
CA PRO A 97 0.34 -9.58 12.63
C PRO A 97 -1.18 -9.61 12.82
N VAL A 98 -1.81 -10.75 12.52
CA VAL A 98 -3.28 -10.91 12.59
C VAL A 98 -3.83 -10.65 14.02
N ASP A 99 -3.02 -10.91 15.04
CA ASP A 99 -3.41 -10.88 16.45
C ASP A 99 -2.79 -9.70 17.23
N ASP A 100 -2.64 -8.54 16.58
CA ASP A 100 -1.99 -7.35 17.15
C ASP A 100 -2.78 -6.61 18.25
N GLY A 101 -3.93 -7.13 18.69
CA GLY A 101 -4.75 -6.49 19.74
C GLY A 101 -5.55 -5.25 19.30
N GLY A 102 -5.56 -4.88 18.02
CA GLY A 102 -6.74 -4.30 17.38
C GLY A 102 -7.07 -2.80 17.56
N ALA A 103 -6.27 -1.99 18.24
CA ALA A 103 -6.59 -0.56 18.45
C ALA A 103 -5.94 0.41 17.44
N ALA A 104 -4.93 -0.05 16.69
CA ALA A 104 -4.16 0.84 15.81
C ALA A 104 -5.06 1.54 14.78
N GLY A 105 -4.98 2.87 14.78
CA GLY A 105 -5.69 3.75 13.86
C GLY A 105 -7.04 4.29 14.35
N GLN A 106 -7.55 3.83 15.49
CA GLN A 106 -8.80 4.33 16.08
C GLN A 106 -8.74 5.83 16.45
N GLU A 107 -7.59 6.31 16.92
CA GLU A 107 -7.38 7.73 17.27
C GLU A 107 -7.73 8.70 16.15
N ARG A 108 -7.53 8.29 14.88
CA ARG A 108 -7.84 9.14 13.72
C ARG A 108 -9.34 9.20 13.39
N LEU A 109 -10.11 8.26 13.92
CA LEU A 109 -11.55 8.15 13.69
C LEU A 109 -12.36 8.71 14.88
N ALA A 110 -11.73 8.86 16.04
CA ALA A 110 -12.34 9.45 17.21
C ALA A 110 -12.62 10.95 16.98
N VAL A 111 -13.81 11.39 17.35
CA VAL A 111 -14.26 12.78 17.28
C VAL A 111 -14.98 13.09 18.59
N LEU A 112 -14.68 14.21 19.22
CA LEU A 112 -15.33 14.64 20.46
C LEU A 112 -16.86 14.61 20.35
N PRO A 113 -17.58 14.08 21.36
CA PRO A 113 -17.10 13.65 22.68
C PRO A 113 -16.55 12.21 22.76
N TYR A 114 -16.47 11.47 21.64
CA TYR A 114 -16.06 10.06 21.61
C TYR A 114 -14.53 9.90 21.56
N GLY A 115 -14.02 8.88 22.25
CA GLY A 115 -12.60 8.51 22.28
C GLY A 115 -12.27 7.30 21.39
N PRO A 116 -10.98 6.93 21.28
CA PRO A 116 -10.54 5.76 20.49
C PRO A 116 -11.21 4.45 20.92
N ALA A 117 -11.50 4.29 22.22
CA ALA A 117 -12.20 3.13 22.76
C ALA A 117 -13.64 2.97 22.24
N ASP A 118 -14.27 4.09 21.85
CA ASP A 118 -15.63 4.09 21.28
C ASP A 118 -15.64 3.76 19.78
N VAL A 119 -14.46 3.74 19.15
CA VAL A 119 -14.32 3.42 17.72
C VAL A 119 -14.39 1.91 17.53
N GLY A 120 -15.54 1.44 17.04
CA GLY A 120 -15.76 0.03 16.73
C GLY A 120 -14.82 -0.53 15.64
N ARG A 121 -14.67 -1.86 15.60
CA ARG A 121 -13.75 -2.57 14.68
C ARG A 121 -14.33 -2.97 13.32
N ARG A 122 -15.57 -2.58 13.00
CA ARG A 122 -16.31 -3.05 11.80
C ARG A 122 -15.52 -2.96 10.50
N TYR A 123 -14.84 -1.83 10.25
CA TYR A 123 -14.05 -1.66 9.03
C TYR A 123 -12.81 -2.57 9.02
N ARG A 124 -12.11 -2.69 10.14
CA ARG A 124 -10.97 -3.61 10.30
C ARG A 124 -11.42 -5.05 10.04
N ASP A 125 -12.50 -5.49 10.67
CA ASP A 125 -13.00 -6.86 10.49
C ASP A 125 -13.43 -7.11 9.04
N ARG A 126 -14.05 -6.11 8.39
CA ARG A 126 -14.41 -6.19 6.96
C ARG A 126 -13.17 -6.25 6.08
N PHE A 127 -12.14 -5.44 6.38
CA PHE A 127 -10.88 -5.41 5.64
C PHE A 127 -10.19 -6.78 5.73
N GLU A 128 -10.09 -7.36 6.93
CA GLU A 128 -9.52 -8.69 7.14
C GLU A 128 -10.28 -9.79 6.39
N ARG A 129 -11.62 -9.78 6.47
CA ARG A 129 -12.47 -10.71 5.69
C ARG A 129 -12.30 -10.53 4.19
N ALA A 130 -12.18 -9.30 3.71
CA ALA A 130 -11.97 -9.02 2.30
C ALA A 130 -10.60 -9.52 1.84
N LEU A 131 -9.56 -9.31 2.64
CA LEU A 131 -8.21 -9.76 2.34
C LEU A 131 -8.11 -11.29 2.34
N ALA A 132 -8.77 -11.97 3.28
CA ALA A 132 -8.83 -13.43 3.33
C ALA A 132 -9.54 -14.05 2.11
N ARG A 133 -10.43 -13.30 1.45
CA ARG A 133 -11.11 -13.73 0.22
C ARG A 133 -10.41 -13.27 -1.07
N ALA A 134 -9.42 -12.39 -0.95
CA ALA A 134 -8.73 -11.85 -2.11
C ALA A 134 -7.76 -12.89 -2.69
N ALA A 135 -7.63 -12.90 -4.01
CA ALA A 135 -6.59 -13.67 -4.69
C ALA A 135 -5.23 -12.98 -4.50
N LEU A 136 -4.56 -13.31 -3.40
CA LEU A 136 -3.24 -12.77 -3.08
C LEU A 136 -2.18 -13.41 -3.97
N THR A 137 -1.26 -12.58 -4.44
CA THR A 137 -0.06 -13.02 -5.15
C THR A 137 1.05 -13.26 -4.13
N ALA A 138 1.79 -14.36 -4.29
CA ALA A 138 2.96 -14.65 -3.47
C ALA A 138 4.02 -13.55 -3.64
N PRO A 139 4.75 -13.16 -2.58
CA PRO A 139 5.78 -12.14 -2.68
C PRO A 139 7.00 -12.69 -3.44
N SER A 140 7.18 -12.23 -4.68
CA SER A 140 8.36 -12.49 -5.50
C SER A 140 8.84 -11.17 -6.14
N PRO A 141 10.12 -11.05 -6.52
CA PRO A 141 10.59 -9.89 -7.27
C PRO A 141 9.71 -9.60 -8.48
N LEU A 142 9.29 -8.35 -8.63
CA LEU A 142 8.47 -7.87 -9.74
C LEU A 142 9.36 -7.49 -10.92
N GLU A 143 8.93 -7.89 -12.12
CA GLU A 143 9.46 -7.31 -13.34
C GLU A 143 8.68 -6.03 -13.70
N PRO A 144 9.29 -5.06 -14.39
CA PRO A 144 8.62 -3.85 -14.85
C PRO A 144 7.32 -4.17 -15.59
N ALA A 145 6.26 -3.42 -15.29
CA ALA A 145 5.00 -3.64 -15.98
C ALA A 145 5.16 -3.15 -17.43
N PRO A 146 4.74 -3.92 -18.44
CA PRO A 146 4.90 -3.51 -19.83
C PRO A 146 3.89 -2.39 -20.15
N HIS A 147 4.16 -1.15 -19.76
CA HIS A 147 3.33 0.01 -20.09
C HIS A 147 4.11 0.93 -21.04
N ALA A 148 3.41 1.51 -22.01
CA ALA A 148 3.95 2.59 -22.82
C ALA A 148 3.40 3.89 -22.24
N VAL A 149 4.28 4.76 -21.75
CA VAL A 149 3.90 6.14 -21.45
C VAL A 149 3.70 6.84 -22.80
N ALA A 150 2.44 6.90 -23.26
CA ALA A 150 2.08 7.69 -24.43
C ALA A 150 1.96 9.16 -23.99
N GLY A 151 3.09 9.81 -23.79
CA GLY A 151 3.18 11.24 -23.48
C GLY A 151 4.43 11.82 -24.13
N SER A 152 4.26 12.70 -25.11
CA SER A 152 5.36 13.47 -25.68
C SER A 152 5.91 14.40 -24.59
N PRO A 153 7.24 14.62 -24.50
CA PRO A 153 7.83 15.52 -23.49
C PRO A 153 7.43 17.00 -23.62
N ASP A 154 6.59 17.36 -24.59
CA ASP A 154 6.14 18.72 -24.88
C ASP A 154 4.63 18.91 -24.63
N GLN A 155 4.18 18.85 -23.37
CA GLN A 155 2.91 19.46 -22.93
C GLN A 155 3.05 20.16 -21.59
#